data_AF-A0A750KQ19-F1
#
_entry.id   AF-A0A750KQ19-F1
#
_cell.length_a   1.000
_cell.length_b   1.000
_cell.length_c   1.000
_cell.angle_alpha   90.00
_cell.angle_beta   90.00
_cell.angle_gamma   90.00
#
_symmetry.space_group_name_H-M   'P 1'
#
loop_
_entity.id
_entity.type
_entity.pdbx_description
1 polymer ?
#
loop_
_entity_poly.entity_id
_entity_poly.type
_entity_poly.pdbx_seq_one_letter_code
_entity_poly.pdbx_strand_id
1 'polypeptide(L)'
;MKRAYKYRFYPTTEQAELLAQTFGCVRFVYNSILRWRTDAYYERKEKIGYLQANARLTALKKEPEFAWLNDVSCVPLQQSLRHQQTAFANFFAGRAAYPAFKSKRHKQAAEFTASAFKYRDGKLYMAKSKIPLDVRWSRPLPSVPSTVTISKDAAGRYFVSCLCEFEPASLPITSSMVGIDVGLKDLFVTDTGFRSGNPRHTAKYAARLALLQRRLSKKAKGSKNRAKARLKV
;
A
#
# COMPACT_ATOMS: atom_id res chain seq x y z
N MET A 1 9.44 -7.30 18.24
CA MET A 1 9.08 -7.59 16.83
C MET A 1 8.25 -6.44 16.28
N LYS A 2 8.13 -6.25 14.95
CA LYS A 2 7.25 -5.21 14.36
C LYS A 2 6.06 -5.84 13.64
N ARG A 3 4.86 -5.26 13.83
CA ARG A 3 3.62 -5.67 13.14
C ARG A 3 2.85 -4.46 12.63
N ALA A 4 2.28 -4.60 11.44
CA ALA A 4 1.40 -3.61 10.85
C ALA A 4 -0.04 -3.80 11.34
N TYR A 5 -0.64 -2.74 11.88
CA TYR A 5 -2.03 -2.68 12.32
C TYR A 5 -2.83 -1.81 11.36
N LYS A 6 -3.80 -2.41 10.65
CA LYS A 6 -4.54 -1.73 9.58
C LYS A 6 -5.96 -1.37 10.01
N TYR A 7 -6.34 -0.11 9.79
CA TYR A 7 -7.64 0.45 10.15
C TYR A 7 -8.31 1.15 8.97
N ARG A 8 -9.64 1.18 8.97
CA ARG A 8 -10.43 2.03 8.09
C ARG A 8 -10.45 3.45 8.66
N PHE A 9 -10.40 4.46 7.78
CA PHE A 9 -10.65 5.84 8.18
C PHE A 9 -11.42 6.59 7.10
N TYR A 10 -11.97 7.74 7.49
CA TYR A 10 -12.84 8.56 6.66
C TYR A 10 -12.26 9.99 6.59
N PRO A 11 -11.50 10.33 5.53
CA PRO A 11 -10.94 11.66 5.42
C PRO A 11 -12.04 12.71 5.23
N THR A 12 -11.81 13.92 5.72
CA THR A 12 -12.57 15.11 5.25
C THR A 12 -12.29 15.40 3.78
N THR A 13 -13.03 16.32 3.17
CA THR A 13 -12.81 16.75 1.78
C THR A 13 -11.38 17.24 1.58
N GLU A 14 -10.88 18.11 2.46
CA GLU A 14 -9.54 18.70 2.39
C GLU A 14 -8.46 17.62 2.56
N GLN A 15 -8.68 16.68 3.50
CA GLN A 15 -7.78 15.53 3.67
C GLN A 15 -7.78 14.63 2.43
N ALA A 16 -8.94 14.41 1.79
CA ALA A 16 -9.05 13.57 0.61
C ALA A 16 -8.35 14.19 -0.60
N GLU A 17 -8.41 15.51 -0.76
CA GLU A 17 -7.70 16.29 -1.76
C GLU A 17 -6.18 16.26 -1.54
N LEU A 18 -5.73 16.56 -0.31
CA LEU A 18 -4.32 16.47 0.08
C LEU A 18 -3.75 15.06 -0.16
N LEU A 19 -4.52 14.02 0.17
CA LEU A 19 -4.12 12.63 -0.09
C LEU A 19 -4.08 12.33 -1.59
N ALA A 20 -5.03 12.83 -2.38
CA ALA A 20 -5.04 12.65 -3.83
C ALA A 20 -3.82 13.31 -4.49
N GLN A 21 -3.46 14.52 -4.05
CA GLN A 21 -2.24 15.22 -4.44
C GLN A 21 -1.00 14.42 -4.02
N THR A 22 -0.93 13.99 -2.76
CA THR A 22 0.20 13.20 -2.21
C THR A 22 0.41 11.90 -3.00
N PHE A 23 -0.65 11.16 -3.27
CA PHE A 23 -0.58 9.95 -4.09
C PHE A 23 -0.17 10.24 -5.54
N GLY A 24 -0.60 11.38 -6.07
CA GLY A 24 -0.16 11.90 -7.37
C GLY A 24 1.34 12.14 -7.42
N CYS A 25 1.86 12.92 -6.46
CA CYS A 25 3.28 13.23 -6.32
C CYS A 25 4.13 11.96 -6.14
N VAL A 26 3.74 11.08 -5.23
CA VAL A 26 4.44 9.79 -5.00
C VAL A 26 4.49 8.95 -6.28
N ARG A 27 3.37 8.88 -7.03
CA ARG A 27 3.33 8.14 -8.29
C ARG A 27 4.22 8.79 -9.36
N PHE A 28 4.16 10.11 -9.50
CA PHE A 28 4.99 10.85 -10.45
C PHE A 28 6.47 10.62 -10.15
N VAL A 29 6.93 10.94 -8.93
CA VAL A 29 8.33 10.78 -8.52
C VAL A 29 8.81 9.36 -8.75
N TYR A 30 8.05 8.36 -8.31
CA TYR A 30 8.41 6.96 -8.52
C TYR A 30 8.56 6.62 -10.01
N ASN A 31 7.60 7.02 -10.85
CA ASN A 31 7.61 6.70 -12.28
C ASN A 31 8.73 7.45 -13.01
N SER A 32 8.92 8.74 -12.74
CA SER A 32 9.96 9.55 -13.36
C SER A 32 11.35 9.02 -13.04
N ILE A 33 11.60 8.64 -11.78
CA ILE A 33 12.88 8.04 -11.38
C ILE A 33 13.03 6.60 -11.89
N LEU A 34 11.95 5.82 -11.96
CA LEU A 34 12.00 4.48 -12.57
C LEU A 34 12.44 4.58 -14.04
N ARG A 35 11.83 5.51 -14.79
CA ARG A 35 12.18 5.77 -16.18
C ARG A 35 13.65 6.17 -16.30
N TRP A 36 14.09 7.15 -15.52
CA TRP A 36 15.48 7.60 -15.53
C TRP A 36 16.49 6.49 -15.20
N ARG A 37 16.21 5.66 -14.18
CA ARG A 37 17.02 4.47 -13.84
C ARG A 37 17.09 3.48 -14.98
N THR A 38 15.96 3.26 -15.65
CA THR A 38 15.84 2.33 -16.79
C THR A 38 16.69 2.83 -17.95
N ASP A 39 16.47 4.07 -18.38
CA ASP A 39 17.19 4.68 -19.50
C ASP A 39 18.70 4.73 -19.24
N ALA A 40 19.13 5.19 -18.06
CA ALA A 40 20.54 5.25 -17.69
C ALA A 40 21.23 3.87 -17.75
N TYR A 41 20.54 2.81 -17.35
CA TYR A 41 21.09 1.46 -17.41
C TYR A 41 21.12 0.91 -18.84
N TYR A 42 20.07 1.13 -19.64
CA TYR A 42 20.04 0.63 -21.01
C TYR A 42 21.02 1.36 -21.93
N GLU A 43 21.15 2.69 -21.77
CA GLU A 43 22.00 3.54 -22.61
C GLU A 43 23.47 3.53 -22.16
N ARG A 44 23.72 3.62 -20.86
CA ARG A 44 25.07 3.88 -20.31
C ARG A 44 25.56 2.82 -19.32
N LYS A 45 24.75 1.79 -19.02
CA LYS A 45 25.02 0.77 -17.98
C LYS A 45 25.23 1.37 -16.58
N GLU A 46 24.71 2.57 -16.35
CA GLU A 46 24.84 3.28 -15.09
C GLU A 46 23.81 2.79 -14.06
N LYS A 47 24.26 2.58 -12.82
CA LYS A 47 23.39 2.24 -11.70
C LYS A 47 23.10 3.49 -10.89
N ILE A 48 21.87 3.98 -10.97
CA ILE A 48 21.43 5.13 -10.18
C ILE A 48 20.99 4.67 -8.78
N GLY A 49 21.76 5.07 -7.77
CA GLY A 49 21.49 4.77 -6.37
C GLY A 49 20.42 5.67 -5.73
N TYR A 50 20.18 5.48 -4.43
CA TYR A 50 19.25 6.32 -3.67
C TYR A 50 19.72 7.79 -3.57
N LEU A 51 21.01 8.03 -3.34
CA LEU A 51 21.55 9.39 -3.18
C LEU A 51 21.35 10.22 -4.45
N GLN A 52 21.66 9.66 -5.62
CA GLN A 52 21.42 10.29 -6.93
C GLN A 52 19.93 10.51 -7.20
N ALA A 53 19.08 9.52 -6.91
CA ALA A 53 17.63 9.65 -7.03
C ALA A 53 17.06 10.75 -6.13
N ASN A 54 17.56 10.86 -4.90
CA ASN A 54 17.14 11.89 -3.96
C ASN A 54 17.62 13.29 -4.39
N ALA A 55 18.84 13.41 -4.92
CA ALA A 55 19.34 14.65 -5.51
C ALA A 55 18.50 15.08 -6.73
N ARG A 56 18.13 14.13 -7.60
CA ARG A 56 17.24 14.39 -8.74
C ARG A 56 15.86 14.84 -8.28
N LEU A 57 15.30 14.24 -7.23
CA LEU A 57 14.06 14.71 -6.61
C LEU A 57 14.19 16.16 -6.12
N THR A 58 15.27 16.51 -5.45
CA THR A 58 15.53 17.89 -5.02
C THR A 58 15.59 18.86 -6.20
N ALA A 59 16.22 18.47 -7.32
CA ALA A 59 16.26 19.26 -8.54
C ALA A 59 14.86 19.42 -9.15
N LEU A 60 14.10 18.33 -9.30
CA LEU A 60 12.72 18.35 -9.82
C LEU A 60 11.85 19.31 -9.02
N LYS A 61 11.94 19.33 -7.69
CA LYS A 61 11.15 20.23 -6.85
C LYS A 61 11.47 21.74 -7.04
N LYS A 62 12.60 22.08 -7.68
CA LYS A 62 12.98 23.47 -8.00
C LYS A 62 12.55 23.89 -9.41
N GLU A 63 12.23 22.94 -10.28
CA GLU A 63 11.76 23.22 -11.64
C GLU A 63 10.33 23.82 -11.56
N PRO A 64 10.04 24.98 -12.22
CA PRO A 64 8.74 25.64 -12.11
C PRO A 64 7.55 24.75 -12.50
N GLU A 65 7.74 23.87 -13.50
CA GLU A 65 6.72 22.91 -13.95
C GLU A 65 6.33 21.89 -12.86
N PHE A 66 7.24 21.62 -11.92
CA PHE A 66 7.07 20.62 -10.85
C PHE A 66 7.00 21.24 -9.45
N ALA A 67 6.73 22.55 -9.37
CA ALA A 67 6.61 23.28 -8.11
C ALA A 67 5.58 22.65 -7.15
N TRP A 68 4.51 22.05 -7.70
CA TRP A 68 3.46 21.33 -6.96
C TRP A 68 3.95 20.13 -6.13
N LEU A 69 5.16 19.63 -6.37
CA LEU A 69 5.81 18.63 -5.50
C LEU A 69 6.13 19.18 -4.10
N ASN A 70 6.10 20.51 -3.90
CA ASN A 70 6.31 21.17 -2.62
C ASN A 70 5.03 21.32 -1.78
N ASP A 71 3.85 21.12 -2.39
CA ASP A 71 2.55 21.28 -1.71
C ASP A 71 2.28 20.14 -0.72
N VAL A 72 2.96 19.00 -0.92
CA VAL A 72 2.86 17.81 -0.07
C VAL A 72 4.10 17.62 0.78
N SER A 73 4.02 16.76 1.79
CA SER A 73 5.21 16.37 2.56
C SER A 73 6.25 15.71 1.65
N CYS A 74 7.53 16.09 1.81
CA CYS A 74 8.64 15.48 1.06
C CYS A 74 8.89 14.03 1.48
N VAL A 75 8.48 13.64 2.69
CA VAL A 75 8.76 12.32 3.26
C VAL A 75 8.16 11.18 2.42
N PRO A 76 6.86 11.19 2.06
CA PRO A 76 6.31 10.21 1.12
C PRO A 76 7.05 10.12 -0.22
N LEU A 77 7.56 11.24 -0.75
CA LEU A 77 8.31 11.25 -2.01
C LEU A 77 9.64 10.52 -1.86
N GLN A 78 10.37 10.81 -0.78
CA GLN A 78 11.62 10.14 -0.44
C GLN A 78 11.41 8.64 -0.15
N GLN A 79 10.34 8.28 0.58
CA GLN A 79 10.00 6.88 0.83
C GLN A 79 9.70 6.12 -0.46
N SER A 80 9.09 6.77 -1.46
CA SER A 80 8.87 6.15 -2.76
C SER A 80 10.18 5.72 -3.44
N LEU A 81 11.26 6.49 -3.27
CA LEU A 81 12.60 6.16 -3.77
C LEU A 81 13.23 5.00 -2.99
N ARG A 82 13.03 4.96 -1.66
CA ARG A 82 13.48 3.84 -0.81
C ARG A 82 12.79 2.54 -1.17
N HIS A 83 11.47 2.57 -1.37
CA HIS A 83 10.70 1.42 -1.84
C HIS A 83 11.20 0.92 -3.20
N GLN A 84 11.52 1.84 -4.11
CA GLN A 84 12.11 1.49 -5.40
C GLN A 84 13.49 0.85 -5.24
N GLN A 85 14.34 1.37 -4.34
CA GLN A 85 15.64 0.77 -4.04
C GLN A 85 15.49 -0.67 -3.54
N THR A 86 14.57 -0.92 -2.61
CA THR A 86 14.26 -2.28 -2.13
C THR A 86 13.74 -3.17 -3.27
N ALA A 87 12.89 -2.64 -4.15
CA ALA A 87 12.37 -3.40 -5.28
C ALA A 87 13.49 -3.83 -6.25
N PHE A 88 14.44 -2.94 -6.56
CA PHE A 88 15.63 -3.29 -7.34
C PHE A 88 16.53 -4.30 -6.63
N ALA A 89 16.78 -4.13 -5.33
CA ALA A 89 17.57 -5.08 -4.55
C ALA A 89 16.96 -6.49 -4.58
N ASN A 90 15.63 -6.60 -4.48
CA ASN A 90 14.92 -7.87 -4.60
C ASN A 90 14.99 -8.45 -6.01
N PHE A 91 14.89 -7.60 -7.04
CA PHE A 91 15.03 -8.02 -8.44
C PHE A 91 16.41 -8.63 -8.73
N PHE A 92 17.49 -7.92 -8.35
CA PHE A 92 18.85 -8.43 -8.55
C PHE A 92 19.16 -9.67 -7.71
N ALA A 93 18.49 -9.85 -6.58
CA ALA A 93 18.58 -11.07 -5.77
C ALA A 93 17.69 -12.23 -6.28
N GLY A 94 17.01 -12.08 -7.42
CA GLY A 94 16.12 -13.12 -7.97
C GLY A 94 14.83 -13.35 -7.18
N ARG A 95 14.50 -12.48 -6.21
CA ARG A 95 13.33 -12.62 -5.32
C ARG A 95 12.07 -11.94 -5.85
N ALA A 96 12.20 -11.09 -6.87
CA ALA A 96 11.09 -10.35 -7.47
C ALA A 96 11.36 -10.06 -8.94
N ALA A 97 10.30 -9.78 -9.70
CA ALA A 97 10.41 -9.27 -11.07
C ALA A 97 10.87 -7.79 -11.08
N TYR A 98 11.24 -7.30 -12.27
CA TYR A 98 11.64 -5.91 -12.48
C TYR A 98 10.55 -4.93 -11.98
N PRO A 99 10.92 -3.81 -11.32
CA PRO A 99 9.95 -2.85 -10.82
C PRO A 99 9.08 -2.25 -11.94
N ALA A 100 7.76 -2.28 -11.77
CA ALA A 100 6.80 -1.76 -12.75
C ALA A 100 6.35 -0.32 -12.44
N PHE A 101 5.92 0.41 -13.47
CA PHE A 101 5.32 1.73 -13.33
C PHE A 101 4.04 1.70 -12.48
N LYS A 102 3.90 2.67 -11.58
CA LYS A 102 2.69 2.85 -10.77
C LYS A 102 1.58 3.49 -11.59
N SER A 103 0.35 3.03 -11.36
CA SER A 103 -0.86 3.54 -12.02
C SER A 103 -1.82 4.19 -11.02
N LYS A 104 -2.49 5.28 -11.43
CA LYS A 104 -3.57 5.93 -10.67
C LYS A 104 -4.77 5.01 -10.43
N ARG A 105 -4.91 3.98 -11.26
CA ARG A 105 -6.08 3.10 -11.33
C ARG A 105 -6.06 1.98 -10.28
N HIS A 106 -4.91 1.66 -9.69
CA HIS A 106 -4.78 0.62 -8.67
C HIS A 106 -4.71 1.21 -7.26
N LYS A 107 -4.37 0.38 -6.26
CA LYS A 107 -4.10 0.83 -4.90
C LYS A 107 -3.11 2.00 -4.92
N GLN A 108 -3.50 3.11 -4.31
CA GLN A 108 -2.63 4.25 -4.08
C GLN A 108 -2.17 4.21 -2.63
N ALA A 109 -0.91 4.51 -2.38
CA ALA A 109 -0.35 4.49 -1.03
C ALA A 109 0.78 5.51 -0.89
N ALA A 110 0.91 6.05 0.32
CA ALA A 110 1.97 6.94 0.74
C ALA A 110 2.42 6.52 2.15
N GLU A 111 3.73 6.43 2.34
CA GLU A 111 4.33 6.10 3.63
C GLU A 111 4.86 7.37 4.30
N PHE A 112 4.57 7.51 5.58
CA PHE A 112 4.94 8.62 6.44
C PHE A 112 5.78 8.06 7.59
N THR A 113 7.01 8.54 7.74
CA THR A 113 7.85 8.25 8.91
C THR A 113 7.61 9.28 10.01
N ALA A 114 8.25 9.12 11.17
CA ALA A 114 7.99 9.90 12.39
C ALA A 114 7.94 11.44 12.20
N SER A 115 8.70 12.00 11.25
CA SER A 115 8.67 13.45 10.96
C SER A 115 7.47 13.92 10.13
N ALA A 116 6.66 12.99 9.60
CA ALA A 116 5.57 13.28 8.67
C ALA A 116 4.20 12.80 9.17
N PHE A 117 4.09 12.38 10.42
CA PHE A 117 2.82 12.15 11.10
C PHE A 117 2.98 12.44 12.60
N LYS A 118 1.86 12.63 13.30
CA LYS A 118 1.83 12.75 14.77
C LYS A 118 0.79 11.79 15.30
N TYR A 119 1.14 10.98 16.30
CA TYR A 119 0.20 10.14 17.03
C TYR A 119 0.25 10.50 18.51
N ARG A 120 -0.85 11.01 19.06
CA ARG A 120 -0.96 11.42 20.46
C ARG A 120 -2.42 11.31 20.91
N ASP A 121 -2.65 10.80 22.11
CA ASP A 121 -3.99 10.71 22.73
C ASP A 121 -5.02 10.01 21.81
N GLY A 122 -4.61 8.92 21.15
CA GLY A 122 -5.45 8.16 20.21
C GLY A 122 -5.76 8.87 18.88
N LYS A 123 -5.22 10.07 18.66
CA LYS A 123 -5.42 10.87 17.45
C LYS A 123 -4.21 10.78 16.54
N LEU A 124 -4.46 10.46 15.27
CA LEU A 124 -3.44 10.34 14.24
C LEU A 124 -3.55 11.49 13.24
N TYR A 125 -2.49 12.27 13.08
CA TYR A 125 -2.39 13.38 12.14
C TYR A 125 -1.36 13.02 11.07
N MET A 126 -1.65 13.37 9.81
CA MET A 126 -0.63 13.34 8.75
C MET A 126 -0.05 14.74 8.54
N ALA A 127 1.20 14.81 8.07
CA ALA A 127 1.81 16.08 7.69
C ALA A 127 0.92 16.86 6.72
N LYS A 128 0.97 18.20 6.85
CA LYS A 128 0.15 19.16 6.09
C LYS A 128 -1.37 19.07 6.36
N SER A 129 -1.83 18.23 7.31
CA SER A 129 -3.20 18.25 7.82
C SER A 129 -3.23 18.78 9.26
N LYS A 130 -4.09 19.76 9.53
CA LYS A 130 -4.26 20.36 10.87
C LYS A 130 -5.17 19.53 11.78
N ILE A 131 -6.07 18.77 11.19
CA ILE A 131 -7.06 17.93 11.88
C ILE A 131 -6.65 16.46 11.85
N PRO A 132 -7.01 15.65 12.87
CA PRO A 132 -6.70 14.24 12.88
C PRO A 132 -7.50 13.48 11.81
N LEU A 133 -7.02 12.30 11.42
CA LEU A 133 -7.76 11.36 10.61
C LEU A 133 -8.91 10.76 11.45
N ASP A 134 -10.13 10.68 10.90
CA ASP A 134 -11.24 9.95 11.52
C ASP A 134 -11.05 8.43 11.36
N VAL A 135 -10.18 7.87 12.20
CA VAL A 135 -9.83 6.44 12.21
C VAL A 135 -10.85 5.65 13.02
N ARG A 136 -11.39 4.58 12.42
CA ARG A 136 -12.16 3.57 13.14
C ARG A 136 -11.21 2.58 13.79
N TRP A 137 -10.85 2.86 15.04
CA TRP A 137 -10.01 2.02 15.87
C TRP A 137 -10.74 0.73 16.26
N SER A 138 -10.45 -0.37 15.58
CA SER A 138 -11.05 -1.68 15.90
C SER A 138 -10.31 -2.42 17.03
N ARG A 139 -9.13 -1.92 17.42
CA ARG A 139 -8.25 -2.45 18.48
C ARG A 139 -7.23 -1.37 18.87
N PRO A 140 -6.74 -1.35 20.12
CA PRO A 140 -5.69 -0.43 20.52
C PRO A 140 -4.37 -0.75 19.81
N LEU A 141 -3.52 0.26 19.65
CA LEU A 141 -2.15 0.06 19.19
C LEU A 141 -1.27 -0.37 20.38
N PRO A 142 -0.42 -1.40 20.23
CA PRO A 142 0.44 -1.88 21.33
C PRO A 142 1.58 -0.91 21.68
N SER A 143 1.91 0.02 20.79
CA SER A 143 2.94 1.04 20.97
C SER A 143 2.71 2.19 19.99
N VAL A 144 3.45 3.29 20.16
CA VAL A 144 3.47 4.39 19.19
C VAL A 144 3.99 3.87 17.85
N PRO A 145 3.31 4.13 16.73
CA PRO A 145 3.79 3.68 15.42
C PRO A 145 5.15 4.29 15.08
N SER A 146 6.06 3.52 14.50
CA SER A 146 7.30 4.07 13.91
C SER A 146 7.05 4.65 12.52
N THR A 147 6.08 4.08 11.81
CA THR A 147 5.73 4.41 10.43
C THR A 147 4.22 4.27 10.24
N VAL A 148 3.65 5.14 9.41
CA VAL A 148 2.24 5.10 9.02
C VAL A 148 2.14 5.05 7.51
N THR A 149 1.44 4.07 6.96
CA THR A 149 1.12 4.00 5.54
C THR A 149 -0.36 4.30 5.33
N ILE A 150 -0.65 5.39 4.63
CA ILE A 150 -2.01 5.71 4.19
C ILE A 150 -2.22 5.15 2.79
N SER A 151 -3.34 4.48 2.56
CA SER A 151 -3.68 3.92 1.26
C SER A 151 -5.13 4.11 0.88
N LYS A 152 -5.39 4.23 -0.42
CA LYS A 152 -6.73 4.22 -1.03
C LYS A 152 -6.84 3.01 -1.94
N ASP A 153 -7.80 2.13 -1.67
CA ASP A 153 -8.06 0.98 -2.52
C ASP A 153 -8.82 1.35 -3.81
N ALA A 154 -9.01 0.37 -4.68
CA ALA A 154 -9.69 0.58 -5.95
C ALA A 154 -11.16 1.01 -5.78
N ALA A 155 -11.82 0.65 -4.67
CA ALA A 155 -13.18 1.04 -4.34
C ALA A 155 -13.28 2.45 -3.71
N GLY A 156 -12.16 3.17 -3.60
CA GLY A 156 -12.11 4.51 -3.02
C GLY A 156 -12.06 4.54 -1.50
N ARG A 157 -11.83 3.39 -0.85
CA ARG A 157 -11.73 3.28 0.60
C ARG A 157 -10.31 3.56 1.06
N TYR A 158 -10.20 4.49 1.98
CA TYR A 158 -9.00 4.88 2.72
C TYR A 158 -8.70 3.95 3.91
N PHE A 159 -7.44 3.56 4.05
CA PHE A 159 -6.94 2.76 5.15
C PHE A 159 -5.62 3.34 5.66
N VAL A 160 -5.41 3.23 6.96
CA VAL A 160 -4.16 3.59 7.60
C VAL A 160 -3.55 2.34 8.22
N SER A 161 -2.27 2.11 7.95
CA SER A 161 -1.49 0.98 8.47
C SER A 161 -0.39 1.52 9.36
N CYS A 162 -0.49 1.23 10.65
CA CYS A 162 0.45 1.66 11.69
C CYS A 162 1.45 0.54 11.95
N LEU A 163 2.74 0.76 11.69
CA LEU A 163 3.80 -0.18 12.03
C LEU A 163 4.19 0.04 13.49
N CYS A 164 3.84 -0.91 14.35
CA CYS A 164 4.09 -0.83 15.79
C CYS A 164 5.04 -1.92 16.24
N GLU A 165 5.84 -1.61 17.25
CA GLU A 165 6.53 -2.63 18.03
C GLU A 165 5.52 -3.37 18.90
N PHE A 166 5.71 -4.68 18.99
CA PHE A 166 4.92 -5.51 19.88
C PHE A 166 5.77 -6.65 20.42
N GLU A 167 5.40 -7.08 21.61
CA GLU A 167 5.93 -8.28 22.25
C GLU A 167 4.93 -9.42 22.02
N PRO A 168 5.33 -10.49 21.33
CA PRO A 168 4.48 -11.67 21.21
C PRO A 168 4.37 -12.35 22.57
N ALA A 169 3.16 -12.64 23.01
CA ALA A 169 2.95 -13.52 24.15
C ALA A 169 3.23 -14.96 23.68
N SER A 170 4.32 -15.55 24.18
CA SER A 170 4.60 -16.97 23.97
C SER A 170 3.65 -17.79 24.84
N LEU A 171 2.98 -18.77 24.22
CA LEU A 171 2.22 -19.77 24.95
C LEU A 171 3.16 -20.90 25.40
N PRO A 172 2.86 -21.61 26.51
CA PRO A 172 3.63 -22.78 26.92
C PRO A 172 3.76 -23.78 25.76
N ILE A 173 4.98 -24.25 25.52
CA ILE A 173 5.23 -25.25 24.49
C ILE A 173 4.69 -26.59 24.99
N THR A 174 3.80 -27.21 24.22
CA THR A 174 3.28 -28.54 24.51
C THR A 174 3.98 -29.57 23.63
N SER A 175 4.18 -30.80 24.13
CA SER A 175 4.64 -31.93 23.32
C SER A 175 3.59 -32.42 22.31
N SER A 176 2.32 -32.02 22.49
CA SER A 176 1.24 -32.33 21.56
C SER A 176 1.50 -31.71 20.19
N MET A 177 1.56 -32.56 19.17
CA MET A 177 1.57 -32.15 17.77
C MET A 177 0.23 -32.49 17.13
N VAL A 178 -0.25 -31.59 16.27
CA VAL A 178 -1.48 -31.78 15.51
C VAL A 178 -1.15 -31.53 14.04
N GLY A 179 -1.29 -32.58 13.22
CA GLY A 179 -1.20 -32.44 11.77
C GLY A 179 -2.38 -31.64 11.24
N ILE A 180 -2.13 -30.63 10.41
CA ILE A 180 -3.16 -29.84 9.74
C ILE A 180 -3.10 -30.13 8.24
N ASP A 181 -4.18 -30.65 7.68
CA ASP A 181 -4.37 -30.82 6.24
C ASP A 181 -5.41 -29.82 5.71
N VAL A 182 -5.14 -29.21 4.56
CA VAL A 182 -5.99 -28.17 3.96
C VAL A 182 -6.78 -28.74 2.78
N GLY A 183 -8.09 -28.52 2.77
CA GLY A 183 -8.98 -29.22 1.85
C GLY A 183 -9.98 -28.34 1.08
N LEU A 184 -10.67 -28.96 0.13
CA LEU A 184 -11.78 -28.34 -0.59
C LEU A 184 -13.11 -28.47 0.17
N LYS A 185 -13.31 -29.59 0.88
CA LYS A 185 -14.55 -29.86 1.64
C LYS A 185 -14.58 -29.10 2.96
N ASP A 186 -13.46 -29.10 3.68
CA ASP A 186 -13.19 -28.41 4.92
C ASP A 186 -11.98 -27.48 4.70
N LEU A 187 -11.97 -26.25 5.24
CA LEU A 187 -10.84 -25.32 5.07
C LEU A 187 -9.53 -25.95 5.55
N PHE A 188 -9.63 -26.62 6.70
CA PHE A 188 -8.63 -27.54 7.22
C PHE A 188 -9.26 -28.62 8.10
N VAL A 189 -8.57 -29.74 8.20
CA VAL A 189 -8.85 -30.85 9.12
C VAL A 189 -7.61 -31.14 9.95
N THR A 190 -7.82 -31.70 11.14
CA THR A 190 -6.73 -32.19 11.98
C THR A 190 -6.67 -33.71 12.01
N ASP A 191 -5.49 -34.27 12.27
CA ASP A 191 -5.29 -35.69 12.56
C ASP A 191 -6.06 -36.16 13.80
N THR A 192 -6.36 -35.25 14.73
CA THR A 192 -7.26 -35.48 15.87
C THR A 192 -8.75 -35.51 15.52
N GLY A 193 -9.11 -35.36 14.23
CA GLY A 193 -10.47 -35.50 13.72
C GLY A 193 -11.30 -34.21 13.70
N PHE A 194 -10.73 -33.06 14.10
CA PHE A 194 -11.42 -31.77 13.98
C PHE A 194 -11.59 -31.40 12.51
N ARG A 195 -12.78 -30.87 12.18
CA ARG A 195 -13.11 -30.40 10.84
C ARG A 195 -13.66 -28.99 10.93
N SER A 196 -13.00 -28.05 10.27
CA SER A 196 -13.40 -26.64 10.30
C SER A 196 -14.66 -26.33 9.49
N GLY A 197 -15.10 -27.23 8.60
CA GLY A 197 -16.06 -26.90 7.56
C GLY A 197 -15.48 -25.96 6.50
N ASN A 198 -16.24 -25.68 5.44
CA ASN A 198 -15.86 -24.67 4.45
C ASN A 198 -17.01 -23.69 4.24
N PRO A 199 -16.84 -22.39 4.59
CA PRO A 199 -17.85 -21.34 4.35
C PRO A 199 -18.15 -21.10 2.87
N ARG A 200 -17.35 -21.68 1.95
CA ARG A 200 -17.49 -21.62 0.49
C ARG A 200 -17.69 -20.20 -0.05
N HIS A 201 -17.07 -19.21 0.59
CA HIS A 201 -17.18 -17.80 0.19
C HIS A 201 -16.80 -17.59 -1.28
N THR A 202 -15.71 -18.22 -1.74
CA THR A 202 -15.29 -18.14 -3.14
C THR A 202 -16.37 -18.68 -4.07
N ALA A 203 -16.91 -19.87 -3.81
CA ALA A 203 -17.97 -20.46 -4.64
C ALA A 203 -19.25 -19.61 -4.63
N LYS A 204 -19.65 -19.09 -3.45
CA LYS A 204 -20.81 -18.20 -3.28
C LYS A 204 -20.72 -16.94 -4.15
N TYR A 205 -19.53 -16.36 -4.28
CA TYR A 205 -19.33 -15.11 -5.02
C TYR A 205 -18.78 -15.28 -6.44
N ALA A 206 -18.34 -16.49 -6.82
CA ALA A 206 -17.68 -16.77 -8.11
C ALA A 206 -18.57 -16.42 -9.31
N ALA A 207 -19.82 -16.88 -9.33
CA ALA A 207 -20.76 -16.61 -10.43
C ALA A 207 -20.99 -15.10 -10.62
N ARG A 208 -21.14 -14.36 -9.50
CA ARG A 208 -21.28 -12.90 -9.50
C ARG A 208 -20.01 -12.22 -10.01
N LEU A 209 -18.84 -12.65 -9.56
CA LEU A 209 -17.56 -12.11 -10.00
C LEU A 209 -17.36 -12.32 -11.51
N ALA A 210 -17.60 -13.54 -12.01
CA ALA A 210 -17.48 -13.88 -13.43
C ALA A 210 -18.42 -13.04 -14.31
N LEU A 211 -19.68 -12.84 -13.86
CA LEU A 211 -20.63 -11.96 -14.54
C LEU A 211 -20.13 -10.51 -14.60
N LEU A 212 -19.62 -9.98 -13.49
CA LEU A 212 -19.11 -8.61 -13.43
C LEU A 212 -17.84 -8.43 -14.27
N GLN A 213 -16.93 -9.40 -14.28
CA GLN A 213 -15.75 -9.42 -15.15
C GLN A 213 -16.13 -9.46 -16.64
N ARG A 214 -17.10 -10.29 -17.03
CA ARG A 214 -17.62 -10.34 -18.41
C ARG A 214 -18.31 -9.04 -18.83
N ARG A 215 -19.07 -8.42 -17.92
CA ARG A 215 -19.68 -7.10 -18.17
C ARG A 215 -18.61 -6.04 -18.34
N LEU A 216 -17.55 -6.07 -17.53
CA LEU A 216 -16.42 -5.14 -17.61
C LEU A 216 -15.66 -5.30 -18.93
N SER A 217 -15.36 -6.52 -19.38
CA SER A 217 -14.59 -6.78 -20.59
C SER A 217 -15.27 -6.19 -21.84
N LYS A 218 -16.60 -6.30 -21.92
CA LYS A 218 -17.43 -5.74 -23.00
C LYS A 218 -17.53 -4.20 -23.02
N LYS A 219 -17.10 -3.48 -21.97
CA LYS A 219 -17.16 -2.01 -21.96
C LYS A 219 -15.96 -1.40 -22.69
N ALA A 220 -16.23 -0.38 -23.52
CA ALA A 220 -15.21 0.39 -24.22
C ALA A 220 -14.09 0.88 -23.28
N LYS A 221 -12.83 0.64 -23.68
CA LYS A 221 -11.65 1.08 -22.94
C LYS A 221 -11.70 2.61 -22.76
N GLY A 222 -11.37 3.09 -21.56
CA GLY A 222 -11.40 4.53 -21.23
C GLY A 222 -12.78 5.11 -20.89
N SER A 223 -13.89 4.44 -21.22
CA SER A 223 -15.23 4.98 -20.96
C SER A 223 -15.57 5.15 -19.46
N LYS A 224 -16.40 6.16 -19.15
CA LYS A 224 -16.96 6.37 -17.79
C LYS A 224 -17.71 5.12 -17.30
N ASN A 225 -18.41 4.42 -18.20
CA ASN A 225 -19.14 3.19 -17.89
C ASN A 225 -18.20 2.02 -17.51
N ARG A 226 -17.07 1.88 -18.21
CA ARG A 226 -16.03 0.92 -17.81
C ARG A 226 -15.45 1.24 -16.45
N ALA A 227 -15.21 2.53 -16.16
CA ALA A 227 -14.71 2.96 -14.86
C ALA A 227 -15.69 2.60 -13.73
N LYS A 228 -16.99 2.84 -13.90
CA LYS A 228 -18.05 2.44 -12.95
C LYS A 228 -18.12 0.92 -12.76
N ALA A 229 -18.09 0.15 -13.85
CA ALA A 229 -18.14 -1.32 -13.80
C ALA A 229 -16.94 -1.92 -13.06
N ARG A 230 -15.75 -1.33 -13.24
CA ARG A 230 -14.51 -1.78 -12.61
C ARG A 230 -14.53 -1.68 -11.09
N LEU A 231 -15.26 -0.72 -10.52
CA LEU A 231 -15.40 -0.58 -9.06
C LEU A 231 -16.25 -1.71 -8.44
N LYS A 232 -17.01 -2.44 -9.25
CA LYS A 232 -17.88 -3.53 -8.79
C LYS A 232 -17.20 -4.90 -8.86
N VAL A 233 -16.16 -5.05 -9.69
CA VAL A 233 -15.32 -6.25 -9.82
C VAL A 233 -14.27 -6.22 -8.72
#